data_AF-A0A2R4WRN9-F1
#
_entry.id   AF-A0A2R4WRN9-F1
#
_cell.length_a   1.000
_cell.length_b   1.000
_cell.length_c   1.000
_cell.angle_alpha   90.00
_cell.angle_beta   90.00
_cell.angle_gamma   90.00
#
_symmetry.space_group_name_H-M   'P 1'
#
loop_
_entity.id
_entity.type
_entity.pdbx_description
1 polymer ?
#
loop_
_entity_poly.entity_id
_entity_poly.type
_entity_poly.pdbx_seq_one_letter_code
_entity_poly.pdbx_strand_id
1 'polypeptide(L)'
;MSDPYLYEFLYRGRPAGSTEAPAWHVVLGQHVTPPGAVEAQFVSSGALTPAQAEAAGFPLSAVLAGIDAAALAGRDAALAEAAAARQERDALAAQLAALQAAPAAGLPAVSDRQFFQALAQAGAITPDEALAAVMTGTLPTRIEAAVANLPEAERFAARMLVSGATTFERGHPMVARLGAALGYDAAALDALWRQAAAL
;
A
#
# COMPACT_ATOMS: atom_id res chain seq x y z
N MET A 1 -49.39 1.28 -8.80
CA MET A 1 -48.61 2.27 -9.57
C MET A 1 -47.53 2.79 -8.63
N SER A 2 -46.28 2.90 -9.07
CA SER A 2 -45.24 3.56 -8.26
C SER A 2 -45.46 5.07 -8.25
N ASP A 3 -44.94 5.80 -7.26
CA ASP A 3 -45.00 7.27 -7.30
C ASP A 3 -44.13 7.80 -8.46
N PRO A 4 -44.59 8.85 -9.17
CA PRO A 4 -43.78 9.47 -10.21
C PRO A 4 -42.52 10.11 -9.61
N TYR A 5 -41.40 10.00 -10.31
CA TYR A 5 -40.13 10.61 -9.92
C TYR A 5 -39.55 11.46 -11.05
N LEU A 6 -38.66 12.39 -10.71
CA LEU A 6 -37.96 13.19 -11.70
C LEU A 6 -37.05 12.29 -12.54
N TYR A 7 -37.39 12.11 -13.81
CA TYR A 7 -36.63 11.28 -14.75
C TYR A 7 -35.65 12.13 -15.58
N GLU A 8 -36.09 13.30 -16.04
CA GLU A 8 -35.25 14.24 -16.78
C GLU A 8 -35.52 15.67 -16.32
N PHE A 9 -34.47 16.48 -16.25
CA PHE A 9 -34.56 17.93 -16.04
C PHE A 9 -33.71 18.64 -17.09
N LEU A 10 -34.34 19.53 -17.86
CA LEU A 10 -33.67 20.37 -18.83
C LEU A 10 -33.79 21.83 -18.44
N TYR A 11 -32.66 22.47 -18.18
CA TYR A 11 -32.57 23.92 -17.98
C TYR A 11 -31.95 24.58 -19.21
N ARG A 12 -32.66 25.54 -19.79
CA ARG A 12 -32.18 26.36 -20.92
C ARG A 12 -31.86 27.76 -20.41
N GLY A 13 -30.57 27.99 -20.16
CA GLY A 13 -30.05 29.29 -19.77
C GLY A 13 -30.20 30.36 -20.85
N ARG A 14 -29.77 31.57 -20.52
CA ARG A 14 -29.72 32.71 -21.43
C ARG A 14 -28.38 33.44 -21.32
N PRO A 15 -27.89 34.03 -22.42
CA PRO A 15 -26.69 34.85 -22.37
C PRO A 15 -26.93 36.07 -21.48
N ALA A 16 -25.84 36.59 -20.89
CA ALA A 16 -25.88 37.78 -20.07
C ALA A 16 -26.50 38.96 -20.84
N GLY A 17 -27.44 39.68 -20.21
CA GLY A 17 -28.16 40.81 -20.82
C GLY A 17 -29.40 40.44 -21.63
N SER A 18 -29.77 39.16 -21.75
CA SER A 18 -31.05 38.76 -22.34
C SER A 18 -32.23 39.13 -21.43
N THR A 19 -33.31 39.63 -22.02
CA THR A 19 -34.60 39.89 -21.34
C THR A 19 -35.56 38.70 -21.38
N GLU A 20 -35.20 37.62 -22.06
CA GLU A 20 -36.00 36.40 -22.08
C GLU A 20 -35.86 35.65 -20.76
N ALA A 21 -36.98 35.17 -20.21
CA ALA A 21 -36.95 34.29 -19.05
C ALA A 21 -36.28 32.95 -19.43
N PRO A 22 -35.43 32.37 -18.56
CA PRO A 22 -34.90 31.04 -18.75
C PRO A 22 -36.04 30.02 -18.79
N ALA A 23 -35.95 29.06 -19.69
CA ALA A 23 -36.97 28.02 -19.86
C ALA A 23 -36.49 26.70 -19.24
N TRP A 24 -37.37 26.01 -18.54
CA TRP A 24 -37.09 24.71 -17.97
C TRP A 24 -38.26 23.76 -18.15
N HIS A 25 -37.97 22.47 -18.27
CA HIS A 25 -38.97 21.41 -18.37
C HIS A 25 -38.48 20.21 -17.57
N VAL A 26 -39.43 19.45 -17.04
CA VAL A 26 -39.17 18.15 -16.39
C VAL A 26 -39.89 17.05 -17.15
N VAL A 27 -39.33 15.85 -17.14
CA VAL A 27 -40.03 14.63 -17.52
C VAL A 27 -40.13 13.78 -16.27
N LEU A 28 -41.35 13.31 -15.97
CA LEU A 28 -41.59 12.40 -14.86
C LEU A 28 -41.57 10.97 -15.37
N GLY A 29 -40.87 10.10 -14.66
CA GLY A 29 -40.82 8.67 -14.89
C GLY A 29 -41.68 7.93 -13.87
N GLN A 30 -42.29 6.83 -14.29
CA GLN A 30 -43.10 5.99 -13.42
C GLN A 30 -43.05 4.54 -13.91
N HIS A 31 -43.06 3.59 -12.98
CA HIS A 31 -43.29 2.18 -13.31
C HIS A 31 -44.76 1.82 -13.04
N VAL A 32 -45.41 1.29 -14.08
CA VAL A 32 -46.83 0.92 -14.09
C VAL A 32 -46.96 -0.52 -14.54
N THR A 33 -47.93 -1.27 -13.99
CA THR A 33 -48.24 -2.62 -14.48
C THR A 33 -49.56 -2.55 -15.23
N PRO A 34 -49.55 -2.52 -16.58
CA PRO A 34 -50.78 -2.47 -17.36
C PRO A 34 -51.65 -3.71 -17.15
N PRO A 35 -52.97 -3.63 -17.39
CA PRO A 35 -53.84 -4.80 -17.36
C PRO A 35 -53.33 -5.90 -18.30
N GLY A 36 -53.13 -7.11 -17.77
CA GLY A 36 -52.62 -8.26 -18.51
C GLY A 36 -51.09 -8.34 -18.62
N ALA A 37 -50.34 -7.37 -18.10
CA ALA A 37 -48.89 -7.45 -18.03
C ALA A 37 -48.43 -8.21 -16.78
N VAL A 38 -47.37 -9.00 -16.94
CA VAL A 38 -46.75 -9.79 -15.85
C VAL A 38 -45.68 -8.98 -15.11
N GLU A 39 -45.10 -7.98 -15.78
CA GLU A 39 -44.03 -7.13 -15.25
C GLU A 39 -44.40 -5.65 -15.32
N ALA A 40 -43.81 -4.85 -14.43
CA ALA A 40 -43.94 -3.40 -14.46
C ALA A 40 -43.16 -2.80 -15.63
N GLN A 41 -43.78 -1.86 -16.32
CA GLN A 41 -43.25 -1.16 -17.47
C GLN A 41 -42.98 0.30 -17.11
N PHE A 42 -41.87 0.85 -17.60
CA PHE A 42 -41.57 2.27 -17.48
C PHE A 42 -42.43 3.09 -18.43
N VAL A 43 -43.01 4.17 -17.91
CA VAL A 43 -43.71 5.20 -18.69
C VAL A 43 -43.18 6.57 -18.31
N SER A 44 -43.23 7.50 -19.25
CA SER A 44 -42.83 8.90 -19.03
C SER A 44 -43.96 9.87 -19.38
N SER A 45 -44.01 11.01 -18.69
CA SER A 45 -45.04 12.04 -18.89
C SER A 45 -44.88 12.85 -20.19
N GLY A 46 -43.74 12.72 -20.89
CA GLY A 46 -43.26 13.76 -21.80
C GLY A 46 -42.82 15.04 -21.07
N ALA A 47 -42.34 16.03 -21.82
CA ALA A 47 -41.86 17.29 -21.24
C ALA A 47 -43.03 18.11 -20.67
N LEU A 48 -43.01 18.33 -19.36
CA LEU A 48 -43.98 19.18 -18.66
C LEU A 48 -43.54 20.64 -18.70
N THR A 49 -44.52 21.53 -18.92
CA THR A 49 -44.33 22.97 -18.70
C THR A 49 -44.08 23.26 -17.21
N PRO A 50 -43.50 24.42 -16.85
CA PRO A 50 -43.30 24.83 -15.46
C PRO A 50 -44.56 24.71 -14.59
N ALA A 51 -45.71 25.20 -15.07
CA ALA A 51 -46.97 25.13 -14.32
C ALA A 51 -47.46 23.69 -14.10
N GLN A 52 -47.28 22.81 -15.09
CA GLN A 52 -47.63 21.38 -14.95
C GLN A 52 -46.70 20.67 -13.98
N ALA A 53 -45.40 21.00 -14.00
CA ALA A 53 -44.42 20.45 -13.08
C ALA A 53 -44.71 20.86 -11.63
N GLU A 54 -45.03 22.13 -11.40
CA GLU A 54 -45.45 22.64 -10.09
C GLU A 54 -46.71 21.95 -9.58
N ALA A 55 -47.73 21.81 -10.44
CA ALA A 55 -48.97 21.09 -10.10
C ALA A 55 -48.72 19.60 -9.79
N ALA A 56 -47.70 19.01 -10.42
CA ALA A 56 -47.27 17.63 -10.15
C ALA A 56 -46.36 17.49 -8.92
N GLY A 57 -46.05 18.58 -8.20
CA GLY A 57 -45.21 18.56 -7.00
C GLY A 57 -43.71 18.67 -7.27
N PHE A 58 -43.30 19.08 -8.47
CA PHE A 58 -41.91 19.27 -8.89
C PHE A 58 -41.62 20.74 -9.26
N PRO A 59 -41.80 21.70 -8.33
CA PRO A 59 -41.38 23.08 -8.59
C PRO A 59 -39.86 23.16 -8.77
N LEU A 60 -39.39 24.12 -9.56
CA LEU A 60 -37.96 24.30 -9.85
C LEU A 60 -37.10 24.35 -8.58
N SER A 61 -37.57 25.01 -7.52
CA SER A 61 -36.87 25.11 -6.24
C SER A 61 -36.67 23.74 -5.57
N ALA A 62 -37.67 22.86 -5.61
CA ALA A 62 -37.56 21.52 -5.06
C ALA A 62 -36.64 20.63 -5.92
N VAL A 63 -36.70 20.77 -7.25
CA VAL A 63 -35.80 20.06 -8.16
C VAL A 63 -34.34 20.41 -7.88
N LEU A 64 -34.03 21.71 -7.82
CA LEU A 64 -32.67 22.18 -7.54
C LEU A 64 -32.21 21.77 -6.14
N ALA A 65 -33.06 21.92 -5.12
CA ALA A 65 -32.74 21.49 -3.76
C ALA A 65 -32.47 19.98 -3.68
N GLY A 66 -33.23 19.17 -4.42
CA GLY A 66 -33.01 17.72 -4.50
C GLY A 66 -31.68 17.36 -5.17
N ILE A 67 -31.33 18.05 -6.27
CA ILE A 67 -30.05 17.87 -6.96
C ILE A 67 -28.89 18.27 -6.04
N ASP A 68 -28.97 19.43 -5.38
CA ASP A 68 -27.95 19.91 -4.45
C ASP A 68 -27.79 18.97 -3.26
N ALA A 69 -28.89 18.49 -2.68
CA ALA A 69 -28.86 17.53 -1.58
C ALA A 69 -28.22 16.21 -2.00
N ALA A 70 -28.54 15.69 -3.20
CA ALA A 70 -27.92 14.48 -3.73
C ALA A 70 -26.42 14.66 -3.99
N ALA A 71 -26.01 15.81 -4.54
CA ALA A 71 -24.60 16.14 -4.77
C ALA A 71 -23.82 16.24 -3.46
N LEU A 72 -24.39 16.90 -2.44
CA LEU A 72 -23.79 16.99 -1.10
C LEU A 72 -23.68 15.63 -0.43
N ALA A 73 -24.73 14.81 -0.47
CA ALA A 73 -24.71 13.45 0.06
C ALA A 73 -23.64 12.58 -0.62
N GLY A 74 -23.51 12.68 -1.95
CA GLY A 74 -22.47 11.99 -2.71
C GLY A 74 -21.05 12.44 -2.32
N ARG A 75 -20.84 13.76 -2.15
CA ARG A 75 -19.57 14.31 -1.66
C ARG A 75 -19.23 13.79 -0.26
N ASP A 76 -20.20 13.81 0.65
CA ASP A 76 -19.96 13.42 2.04
C ASP A 76 -19.69 11.91 2.15
N ALA A 77 -20.37 11.08 1.34
CA ALA A 77 -20.06 9.66 1.19
C ALA A 77 -18.62 9.43 0.67
N ALA A 78 -18.23 10.13 -0.39
CA ALA A 78 -16.88 10.03 -0.95
C ALA A 78 -15.79 10.46 0.07
N LEU A 79 -16.07 11.48 0.89
CA LEU A 79 -15.17 11.90 1.97
C LEU A 79 -15.05 10.84 3.06
N ALA A 80 -16.16 10.18 3.43
CA ALA A 80 -16.15 9.10 4.40
C ALA A 80 -15.36 7.88 3.90
N GLU A 81 -15.56 7.48 2.64
CA GLU A 81 -14.78 6.41 1.99
C GLU A 81 -13.28 6.75 1.95
N ALA A 82 -12.93 7.99 1.56
CA ALA A 82 -11.55 8.44 1.54
C ALA A 82 -10.90 8.45 2.94
N ALA A 83 -11.67 8.77 3.99
CA ALA A 83 -11.18 8.72 5.37
C ALA A 83 -10.92 7.28 5.82
N ALA A 84 -11.84 6.35 5.52
CA ALA A 84 -11.67 4.93 5.82
C ALA A 84 -10.45 4.33 5.11
N ALA A 85 -10.26 4.63 3.83
CA ALA A 85 -9.11 4.16 3.06
C ALA A 85 -7.78 4.70 3.60
N ARG A 86 -7.74 5.96 4.08
CA ARG A 86 -6.55 6.53 4.73
C ARG A 86 -6.25 5.81 6.05
N GLN A 87 -7.27 5.55 6.87
CA GLN A 87 -7.10 4.83 8.13
C GLN A 87 -6.55 3.41 7.89
N GLU A 88 -7.09 2.70 6.91
CA GLU A 88 -6.60 1.36 6.53
C GLU A 88 -5.14 1.41 6.06
N ARG A 89 -4.82 2.34 5.16
CA ARG A 89 -3.44 2.54 4.68
C ARG A 89 -2.49 2.83 5.84
N ASP A 90 -2.87 3.70 6.76
CA ASP A 90 -2.02 4.09 7.88
C ASP A 90 -1.83 2.91 8.87
N ALA A 91 -2.87 2.10 9.07
CA ALA A 91 -2.78 0.85 9.84
C ALA A 91 -1.85 -0.17 9.17
N LEU A 92 -1.94 -0.36 7.86
CA LEU A 92 -1.05 -1.23 7.09
C LEU A 92 0.40 -0.73 7.12
N ALA A 93 0.61 0.58 7.02
CA ALA A 93 1.93 1.17 7.13
C ALA A 93 2.54 0.93 8.51
N ALA A 94 1.75 1.03 9.59
CA ALA A 94 2.20 0.71 10.94
C ALA A 94 2.52 -0.78 11.11
N GLN A 95 1.70 -1.68 10.55
CA GLN A 95 1.97 -3.13 10.56
C GLN A 95 3.25 -3.46 9.79
N LEU A 96 3.44 -2.86 8.61
CA LEU A 96 4.65 -3.05 7.81
C LEU A 96 5.89 -2.55 8.55
N ALA A 97 5.81 -1.37 9.16
CA ALA A 97 6.88 -0.82 9.99
C ALA A 97 7.19 -1.75 11.19
N ALA A 98 6.18 -2.33 11.83
CA ALA A 98 6.36 -3.29 12.92
C ALA A 98 7.03 -4.59 12.45
N LEU A 99 6.66 -5.12 11.29
CA LEU A 99 7.29 -6.29 10.68
C LEU A 99 8.75 -6.02 10.30
N GLN A 100 9.05 -4.81 9.80
CA GLN A 100 10.41 -4.40 9.46
C GLN A 100 11.27 -4.11 10.71
N ALA A 101 10.65 -3.60 11.79
CA ALA A 101 11.31 -3.34 13.06
C ALA A 101 11.50 -4.59 13.93
N ALA A 102 10.80 -5.69 13.62
CA ALA A 102 11.03 -6.97 14.30
C ALA A 102 12.51 -7.36 14.12
N PRO A 103 13.26 -7.55 15.22
CA PRO A 103 14.69 -7.75 15.12
C PRO A 103 15.01 -9.02 14.32
N ALA A 104 16.06 -8.95 13.50
CA ALA A 104 16.69 -10.08 12.81
C ALA A 104 17.15 -11.24 13.73
N ALA A 105 16.85 -11.17 15.03
CA ALA A 105 17.07 -12.18 16.07
C ALA A 105 16.31 -13.50 15.84
N GLY A 106 15.39 -13.56 14.85
CA GLY A 106 14.70 -14.80 14.47
C GLY A 106 15.39 -15.64 13.40
N LEU A 107 16.51 -15.17 12.82
CA LEU A 107 17.23 -15.95 11.80
C LEU A 107 18.03 -17.08 12.49
N PRO A 108 17.97 -18.31 11.95
CA PRO A 108 18.68 -19.44 12.55
C PRO A 108 20.17 -19.17 12.58
N ALA A 109 20.83 -19.67 13.62
CA ALA A 109 22.29 -19.66 13.68
C ALA A 109 22.84 -20.52 12.52
N VAL A 110 23.86 -20.02 11.84
CA VAL A 110 24.48 -20.72 10.71
C VAL A 110 25.85 -21.22 11.12
N SER A 111 26.24 -22.40 10.66
CA SER A 111 27.60 -22.92 10.85
C SER A 111 28.64 -22.05 10.16
N ASP A 112 29.90 -22.17 10.60
CA ASP A 112 31.07 -21.60 9.94
C ASP A 112 31.13 -21.93 8.43
N ARG A 113 30.90 -23.20 8.08
CA ARG A 113 30.85 -23.66 6.69
C ARG A 113 29.76 -22.92 5.91
N GLN A 114 28.54 -22.88 6.42
CA GLN A 114 27.41 -22.20 5.77
C GLN A 114 27.69 -20.71 5.58
N PHE A 115 28.27 -20.05 6.58
CA PHE A 115 28.62 -18.63 6.54
C PHE A 115 29.67 -18.32 5.45
N PHE A 116 30.82 -18.99 5.48
CA PHE A 116 31.88 -18.74 4.49
C PHE A 116 31.49 -19.19 3.08
N GLN A 117 30.71 -20.27 2.95
CA GLN A 117 30.19 -20.71 1.66
C GLN A 117 29.20 -19.69 1.07
N ALA A 118 28.33 -19.09 1.89
CA ALA A 118 27.42 -18.04 1.43
C ALA A 118 28.16 -16.76 1.03
N LEU A 119 29.21 -16.36 1.77
CA LEU A 119 30.06 -15.22 1.41
C LEU A 119 30.77 -15.43 0.06
N ALA A 120 31.24 -16.63 -0.23
CA ALA A 120 31.83 -16.96 -1.53
C ALA A 120 30.79 -16.91 -2.66
N GLN A 121 29.59 -17.48 -2.44
CA GLN A 121 28.50 -17.42 -3.43
C GLN A 121 28.02 -15.98 -3.69
N ALA A 122 28.08 -15.12 -2.68
CA ALA A 122 27.78 -13.69 -2.79
C ALA A 122 28.92 -12.87 -3.44
N GLY A 123 30.07 -13.49 -3.75
CA GLY A 123 31.24 -12.81 -4.32
C GLY A 123 31.96 -11.87 -3.35
N ALA A 124 31.70 -11.99 -2.04
CA ALA A 124 32.36 -11.17 -1.03
C ALA A 124 33.82 -11.60 -0.81
N ILE A 125 34.06 -12.91 -0.88
CA ILE A 125 35.37 -13.57 -0.78
C ILE A 125 35.51 -14.59 -1.92
N THR A 126 36.73 -15.03 -2.20
CA THR A 126 36.96 -16.09 -3.18
C THR A 126 36.61 -17.48 -2.62
N PRO A 127 36.31 -18.48 -3.47
CA PRO A 127 36.11 -19.87 -3.00
C PRO A 127 37.32 -20.44 -2.25
N ASP A 128 38.54 -20.12 -2.66
CA ASP A 128 39.77 -20.57 -2.00
C ASP A 128 39.91 -19.96 -0.60
N GLU A 129 39.57 -18.68 -0.44
CA GLU A 129 39.52 -18.03 0.88
C GLU A 129 38.45 -18.65 1.78
N ALA A 130 37.27 -19.00 1.23
CA ALA A 130 36.23 -19.67 1.99
C ALA A 130 36.67 -21.06 2.46
N LEU A 131 37.34 -21.83 1.60
CA LEU A 131 37.90 -23.13 1.96
C LEU A 131 39.01 -23.01 3.01
N ALA A 132 39.93 -22.05 2.85
CA ALA A 132 40.98 -21.80 3.84
C ALA A 132 40.40 -21.37 5.20
N ALA A 133 39.34 -20.56 5.21
CA ALA A 133 38.66 -20.17 6.44
C ALA A 133 38.06 -21.37 7.17
N VAL A 134 37.38 -22.27 6.46
CA VAL A 134 36.73 -23.45 7.05
C VAL A 134 37.74 -24.54 7.43
N MET A 135 38.77 -24.78 6.61
CA MET A 135 39.72 -25.88 6.82
C MET A 135 40.83 -25.56 7.81
N THR A 136 41.33 -24.32 7.80
CA THR A 136 42.52 -23.93 8.57
C THR A 136 42.28 -22.75 9.50
N GLY A 137 41.07 -22.16 9.53
CA GLY A 137 40.76 -20.98 10.33
C GLY A 137 41.41 -19.70 9.79
N THR A 138 41.89 -19.71 8.54
CA THR A 138 42.57 -18.55 7.93
C THR A 138 41.54 -17.50 7.53
N LEU A 139 41.64 -16.29 8.11
CA LEU A 139 40.71 -15.22 7.76
C LEU A 139 40.87 -14.77 6.29
N PRO A 140 39.76 -14.64 5.54
CA PRO A 140 39.76 -14.01 4.22
C PRO A 140 40.29 -12.58 4.28
N THR A 141 40.99 -12.14 3.24
CA THR A 141 41.67 -10.84 3.17
C THR A 141 40.71 -9.68 3.45
N ARG A 142 39.50 -9.77 2.89
CA ARG A 142 38.46 -8.75 3.04
C ARG A 142 37.95 -8.62 4.48
N ILE A 143 37.84 -9.76 5.18
CA ILE A 143 37.42 -9.80 6.59
C ILE A 143 38.54 -9.27 7.48
N GLU A 144 39.79 -9.64 7.19
CA GLU A 144 40.96 -9.12 7.90
C GLU A 144 41.06 -7.59 7.77
N ALA A 145 40.80 -7.04 6.58
CA ALA A 145 40.73 -5.60 6.34
C ALA A 145 39.57 -4.94 7.11
N ALA A 146 38.40 -5.59 7.17
CA ALA A 146 37.26 -5.10 7.94
C ALA A 146 37.57 -5.08 9.46
N VAL A 147 38.22 -6.11 9.99
CA VAL A 147 38.69 -6.16 11.37
C VAL A 147 39.73 -5.08 11.65
N ALA A 148 40.64 -4.80 10.72
CA ALA A 148 41.63 -3.74 10.85
C ALA A 148 41.01 -2.33 10.97
N ASN A 149 39.83 -2.11 10.38
CA ASN A 149 39.10 -0.84 10.48
C ASN A 149 38.36 -0.65 11.82
N LEU A 150 38.26 -1.69 12.65
CA LEU A 150 37.69 -1.57 14.00
C LEU A 150 38.64 -0.83 14.96
N PRO A 151 38.12 -0.23 16.04
CA PRO A 151 38.94 0.34 17.12
C PRO A 151 39.92 -0.70 17.65
N GLU A 152 41.14 -0.28 17.99
CA GLU A 152 42.23 -1.20 18.36
C GLU A 152 41.86 -2.15 19.51
N ALA A 153 41.12 -1.66 20.50
CA ALA A 153 40.63 -2.45 21.63
C ALA A 153 39.69 -3.60 21.24
N GLU A 154 39.05 -3.54 20.06
CA GLU A 154 38.06 -4.51 19.59
C GLU A 154 38.62 -5.51 18.57
N ARG A 155 39.77 -5.21 17.94
CA ARG A 155 40.33 -6.01 16.84
C ARG A 155 40.66 -7.44 17.25
N PHE A 156 41.26 -7.61 18.42
CA PHE A 156 41.63 -8.94 18.92
C PHE A 156 40.40 -9.80 19.19
N ALA A 157 39.39 -9.25 19.87
CA ALA A 157 38.14 -9.95 20.15
C ALA A 157 37.39 -10.30 18.85
N ALA A 158 37.36 -9.39 17.88
CA ALA A 158 36.75 -9.63 16.57
C ALA A 158 37.47 -10.75 15.81
N ARG A 159 38.81 -10.72 15.73
CA ARG A 159 39.59 -11.77 15.06
C ARG A 159 39.39 -13.12 15.73
N MET A 160 39.45 -13.18 17.06
CA MET A 160 39.28 -14.41 17.82
C MET A 160 37.89 -15.01 17.64
N LEU A 161 36.85 -14.17 17.59
CA LEU A 161 35.49 -14.62 17.34
C LEU A 161 35.34 -15.17 15.93
N VAL A 162 35.83 -14.48 14.90
CA VAL A 162 35.67 -14.94 13.51
C VAL A 162 36.51 -16.19 13.21
N SER A 163 37.72 -16.30 13.76
CA SER A 163 38.57 -17.49 13.57
C SER A 163 38.11 -18.71 14.38
N GLY A 164 37.48 -18.49 15.54
CA GLY A 164 37.12 -19.55 16.49
C GLY A 164 35.64 -19.94 16.50
N ALA A 165 34.77 -19.16 15.86
CA ALA A 165 33.34 -19.45 15.84
C ALA A 165 33.02 -20.62 14.92
N THR A 166 32.46 -21.67 15.48
CA THR A 166 31.84 -22.78 14.74
C THR A 166 30.40 -22.46 14.33
N THR A 167 29.82 -21.41 14.89
CA THR A 167 28.43 -21.00 14.68
C THR A 167 28.32 -19.48 14.77
N PHE A 168 27.60 -18.90 13.81
CA PHE A 168 27.38 -17.47 13.67
C PHE A 168 25.90 -17.14 13.86
N GLU A 169 25.61 -16.33 14.88
CA GLU A 169 24.27 -15.83 15.18
C GLU A 169 24.06 -14.44 14.58
N ARG A 170 22.99 -14.25 13.79
CA ARG A 170 22.70 -12.96 13.16
C ARG A 170 22.49 -11.83 14.18
N GLY A 171 21.94 -12.18 15.34
CA GLY A 171 21.69 -11.26 16.45
C GLY A 171 22.95 -10.84 17.21
N HIS A 172 24.10 -11.47 16.97
CA HIS A 172 25.32 -11.14 17.69
C HIS A 172 25.84 -9.75 17.27
N PRO A 173 26.16 -8.83 18.21
CA PRO A 173 26.52 -7.44 17.90
C PRO A 173 27.76 -7.32 17.00
N MET A 174 28.67 -8.29 17.09
CA MET A 174 29.86 -8.35 16.22
C MET A 174 29.51 -8.61 14.74
N VAL A 175 28.45 -9.37 14.45
CA VAL A 175 28.03 -9.65 13.05
C VAL A 175 27.55 -8.38 12.38
N ALA A 176 26.78 -7.55 13.08
CA ALA A 176 26.34 -6.25 12.56
C ALA A 176 27.53 -5.31 12.29
N ARG A 177 28.51 -5.27 13.20
CA ARG A 177 29.72 -4.45 13.05
C ARG A 177 30.60 -4.92 11.88
N LEU A 178 30.84 -6.22 11.77
CA LEU A 178 31.63 -6.81 10.69
C LEU A 178 30.93 -6.64 9.34
N GLY A 179 29.62 -6.89 9.29
CA GLY A 179 28.83 -6.69 8.07
C GLY A 179 28.87 -5.25 7.57
N ALA A 180 28.70 -4.27 8.46
CA ALA A 180 28.85 -2.86 8.11
C ALA A 180 30.26 -2.53 7.57
N ALA A 181 31.31 -3.08 8.19
CA ALA A 181 32.69 -2.91 7.72
C ALA A 181 32.97 -3.59 6.37
N LEU A 182 32.22 -4.65 6.03
CA LEU A 182 32.25 -5.32 4.72
C LEU A 182 31.39 -4.63 3.65
N GLY A 183 30.59 -3.62 4.03
CA GLY A 183 29.68 -2.89 3.16
C GLY A 183 28.27 -3.47 3.06
N TYR A 184 27.89 -4.39 3.96
CA TYR A 184 26.53 -4.91 4.04
C TYR A 184 25.67 -4.04 4.94
N ASP A 185 24.48 -3.68 4.46
CA ASP A 185 23.40 -3.17 5.31
C ASP A 185 22.69 -4.32 6.05
N ALA A 186 21.77 -3.97 6.96
CA ALA A 186 21.05 -4.98 7.76
C ALA A 186 20.23 -5.94 6.89
N ALA A 187 19.61 -5.46 5.81
CA ALA A 187 18.78 -6.28 4.93
C ALA A 187 19.62 -7.24 4.09
N ALA A 188 20.79 -6.80 3.62
CA ALA A 188 21.75 -7.61 2.89
C ALA A 188 22.35 -8.71 3.78
N LEU A 189 22.64 -8.41 5.05
CA LEU A 189 23.03 -9.44 6.03
C LEU A 189 21.91 -10.45 6.28
N ASP A 190 20.66 -10.02 6.37
CA ASP A 190 19.52 -10.93 6.59
C ASP A 190 19.26 -11.82 5.37
N ALA A 191 19.49 -11.30 4.16
CA ALA A 191 19.47 -12.10 2.94
C ALA A 191 20.60 -13.12 2.91
N LEU A 192 21.82 -12.71 3.27
CA LEU A 192 22.98 -13.60 3.38
C LEU A 192 22.72 -14.73 4.39
N TRP A 193 22.15 -14.41 5.57
CA TRP A 193 21.83 -15.43 6.58
C TRP A 193 20.75 -16.42 6.12
N ARG A 194 19.71 -15.95 5.42
CA ARG A 194 18.69 -16.84 4.84
C ARG A 194 19.28 -17.76 3.77
N GLN A 195 20.20 -17.25 2.94
CA GLN A 195 20.91 -18.07 1.97
C GLN A 195 21.81 -19.09 2.65
N ALA A 196 22.61 -18.66 3.64
CA ALA A 196 23.51 -19.52 4.39
C ALA A 196 22.76 -20.65 5.11
N ALA A 197 21.60 -20.35 5.72
CA ALA A 197 20.76 -21.34 6.39
C ALA A 197 20.16 -22.42 5.46
N ALA A 198 20.15 -22.18 4.15
CA ALA A 198 19.65 -23.12 3.14
C ALA A 198 20.76 -24.03 2.55
N LEU A 199 22.02 -23.85 2.95
CA LEU A 199 23.19 -24.63 2.51
C LEU A 199 23.52 -25.77 3.48
#